data_AF-A0A3B8LJV5-F1
#
_entry.id   AF-A0A3B8LJV5-F1
#
_cell.length_a   1.000
_cell.length_b   1.000
_cell.length_c   1.000
_cell.angle_alpha   90.00
_cell.angle_beta   90.00
_cell.angle_gamma   90.00
#
_symmetry.space_group_name_H-M   'P 1'
#
loop_
_entity.id
_entity.type
_entity.pdbx_description
1 polymer ?
#
loop_
_entity_poly.entity_id
_entity_poly.type
_entity_poly.pdbx_seq_one_letter_code
_entity_poly.pdbx_strand_id
1 'polypeptide(L)'
;MFTNRRQSRWFALLLIISLSFSMEWSCAPALPQHEPSHEVTTEPRTESIRVREPAQEKHKEAEAAQTEAQHEHTTPEPLVEKDIETSRPDAGEPFVEKAPDNTTTQPMCDLTNPQNDPYQPGVAYFGRNRYIKYIAGSLPIILSAPHGGSLKPSEIKSRTTGVLGGDTYSREYTYEVARRLYQLTGRLPHIIINRLHRSKLDANREIVEASQGDKNSETAWGEFKDYILAAKKWVTKRCKQGHYFDLHTNAHSEKWMELGYLLYSSQLALKNSTLDTGTTYLNKTSVKTLASQQGHTLSTLLRGPESLGALMQIRGYKTVPSPKYPDPNGGGYFSGGYNTARYGSKGGGVIDGTQIETHLSMIQNSTRYNYSRALAESILTFVERWYGFRLRNPIQTVPHSACLNAKVLTFQQGEVTLNDDTWGALAQYPGKITCGTSSKLNGPQVYYTFSVQSGKQYDITIKPDFPARVYLFAGGCDINDLNAGCKASKIDGILAVTDVEKTMTYTATKTTSVRLAVGSLLLHWLGSFTLTIRER
;
A
#
# COMPACT_ATOMS: atom_id res chain seq x y z
N MET A 1 -62.63 9.10 -33.60
CA MET A 1 -62.73 10.24 -34.53
C MET A 1 -61.89 11.38 -33.97
N PHE A 2 -60.91 11.85 -34.76
CA PHE A 2 -60.37 13.22 -34.93
C PHE A 2 -60.45 14.20 -33.73
N THR A 3 -59.48 15.03 -33.34
CA THR A 3 -58.13 15.47 -33.80
C THR A 3 -57.69 16.52 -32.75
N ASN A 4 -56.45 16.52 -32.26
CA ASN A 4 -55.27 17.21 -32.82
C ASN A 4 -55.25 18.76 -32.67
N ARG A 5 -54.26 19.23 -31.89
CA ARG A 5 -53.40 20.43 -32.01
C ARG A 5 -53.97 21.74 -32.57
N ARG A 6 -53.60 22.85 -31.92
CA ARG A 6 -52.94 23.99 -32.61
C ARG A 6 -52.01 24.79 -31.71
N GLN A 7 -50.81 25.01 -32.25
CA GLN A 7 -49.78 25.96 -31.83
C GLN A 7 -50.13 27.38 -32.32
N SER A 8 -49.58 28.41 -31.67
CA SER A 8 -49.01 29.57 -32.40
C SER A 8 -48.04 30.37 -31.52
N ARG A 9 -46.86 30.63 -32.10
CA ARG A 9 -45.74 31.46 -31.63
C ARG A 9 -45.99 32.97 -31.94
N TRP A 10 -44.94 33.78 -31.75
CA TRP A 10 -44.72 35.22 -32.09
C TRP A 10 -44.77 36.13 -30.84
N PHE A 11 -43.87 37.08 -30.56
CA PHE A 11 -42.71 37.68 -31.23
C PHE A 11 -41.78 38.29 -30.16
N ALA A 12 -40.48 38.38 -30.45
CA ALA A 12 -39.47 39.08 -29.64
C ALA A 12 -39.32 40.56 -30.08
N LEU A 13 -38.88 41.46 -29.18
CA LEU A 13 -38.01 42.59 -29.53
C LEU A 13 -37.18 43.08 -28.33
N LEU A 14 -35.88 43.30 -28.57
CA LEU A 14 -34.85 43.91 -27.73
C LEU A 14 -34.89 45.45 -27.80
N LEU A 15 -34.46 46.12 -26.71
CA LEU A 15 -33.48 47.24 -26.68
C LEU A 15 -33.11 47.53 -25.20
N ILE A 16 -31.92 47.17 -24.71
CA ILE A 16 -30.70 48.00 -24.49
C ILE A 16 -30.96 49.38 -23.85
N ILE A 17 -30.46 49.58 -22.62
CA ILE A 17 -29.54 50.67 -22.21
C ILE A 17 -28.80 50.25 -20.92
N SER A 18 -27.49 50.48 -20.97
CA SER A 18 -26.43 50.34 -19.98
C SER A 18 -26.54 51.26 -18.77
N LEU A 19 -26.06 50.81 -17.60
CA LEU A 19 -25.36 51.68 -16.63
C LEU A 19 -24.46 50.84 -15.72
N SER A 20 -23.19 51.26 -15.72
CA SER A 20 -22.03 50.69 -15.05
C SER A 20 -22.03 51.03 -13.56
N PHE A 21 -21.61 50.11 -12.69
CA PHE A 21 -21.10 50.44 -11.36
C PHE A 21 -19.90 49.56 -11.04
N SER A 22 -18.72 50.19 -11.05
CA SER A 22 -17.46 49.67 -10.54
C SER A 22 -17.35 50.05 -9.07
N MET A 23 -16.90 49.14 -8.21
CA MET A 23 -16.37 49.51 -6.89
C MET A 23 -15.16 48.64 -6.58
N GLU A 24 -13.99 49.25 -6.73
CA GLU A 24 -12.70 48.82 -6.20
C GLU A 24 -12.65 49.11 -4.70
N TRP A 25 -12.12 48.18 -3.90
CA TRP A 25 -11.67 48.47 -2.54
C TRP A 25 -10.24 47.96 -2.36
N SER A 26 -9.33 48.88 -2.03
CA SER A 26 -7.99 48.60 -1.51
C SER A 26 -7.58 49.75 -0.58
N CYS A 27 -6.76 49.38 0.42
CA CYS A 27 -5.97 50.21 1.35
C CYS A 27 -6.59 50.57 2.73
N ALA A 28 -6.02 49.95 3.77
CA ALA A 28 -5.66 50.57 5.05
C ALA A 28 -4.39 51.45 4.86
N PRO A 29 -3.86 52.26 5.82
CA PRO A 29 -4.10 52.33 7.27
C PRO A 29 -4.20 53.75 7.90
N ALA A 30 -4.51 53.86 9.21
CA ALA A 30 -4.14 55.02 10.04
C ALA A 30 -4.21 54.73 11.56
N LEU A 31 -3.16 55.14 12.28
CA LEU A 31 -3.06 55.29 13.76
C LEU A 31 -3.62 56.66 14.21
N PRO A 32 -3.88 56.85 15.52
CA PRO A 32 -3.16 57.93 16.22
C PRO A 32 -2.73 57.59 17.67
N GLN A 33 -1.97 58.53 18.25
CA GLN A 33 -1.00 58.46 19.36
C GLN A 33 -1.55 58.56 20.81
N HIS A 34 -0.65 58.21 21.75
CA HIS A 34 -0.54 58.39 23.22
C HIS A 34 -1.12 59.68 23.87
N GLU A 35 -1.46 59.77 25.17
CA GLU A 35 -0.71 59.66 26.47
C GLU A 35 -1.71 59.87 27.68
N PRO A 36 -1.38 59.88 29.02
CA PRO A 36 -0.55 59.03 29.89
C PRO A 36 -1.21 58.56 31.24
N SER A 37 -0.44 57.72 31.97
CA SER A 37 -0.33 57.51 33.44
C SER A 37 -1.47 56.88 34.28
N HIS A 38 -1.22 55.68 34.84
CA HIS A 38 -0.89 55.54 36.28
C HIS A 38 -0.21 54.20 36.57
N GLU A 39 0.86 54.32 37.36
CA GLU A 39 1.85 53.34 37.77
C GLU A 39 1.40 52.62 39.06
N VAL A 40 1.47 51.28 39.10
CA VAL A 40 1.71 50.53 40.35
C VAL A 40 2.68 49.39 40.02
N THR A 41 3.78 49.43 40.73
CA THR A 41 4.98 48.58 40.68
C THR A 41 4.73 47.18 41.23
N THR A 42 5.38 46.17 40.66
CA THR A 42 6.06 45.07 41.38
C THR A 42 6.97 44.29 40.41
N GLU A 43 8.22 44.11 40.82
CA GLU A 43 9.35 43.54 40.06
C GLU A 43 9.20 42.05 39.73
N PRO A 44 9.79 41.53 38.62
CA PRO A 44 10.10 40.12 38.50
C PRO A 44 11.57 39.84 38.84
N ARG A 45 11.77 38.95 39.81
CA ARG A 45 13.06 38.32 40.15
C ARG A 45 13.69 37.64 38.93
N THR A 46 14.95 38.00 38.67
CA THR A 46 15.90 37.20 37.91
C THR A 46 16.38 36.02 38.74
N GLU A 47 16.09 34.79 38.30
CA GLU A 47 16.87 33.61 38.70
C GLU A 47 17.68 33.09 37.52
N SER A 48 19.00 33.10 37.73
CA SER A 48 20.04 32.63 36.83
C SER A 48 19.98 31.11 36.67
N ILE A 49 19.69 30.62 35.47
CA ILE A 49 19.92 29.21 35.11
C ILE A 49 21.36 29.08 34.62
N ARG A 50 22.16 28.36 35.41
CA ARG A 50 23.55 28.01 35.15
C ARG A 50 23.62 27.05 33.96
N VAL A 51 24.17 27.52 32.84
CA VAL A 51 24.53 26.67 31.69
C VAL A 51 25.67 25.75 32.12
N ARG A 52 25.48 24.44 32.01
CA ARG A 52 26.57 23.44 32.02
C ARG A 52 26.78 22.97 30.59
N GLU A 53 28.00 23.16 30.09
CA GLU A 53 28.49 22.55 28.85
C GLU A 53 28.50 21.01 28.95
N PRO A 54 28.23 20.28 27.86
CA PRO A 54 28.64 18.89 27.74
C PRO A 54 29.99 18.81 27.03
N ALA A 55 31.00 18.36 27.79
CA ALA A 55 32.27 17.90 27.28
C ALA A 55 32.12 16.57 26.51
N GLN A 56 33.13 16.32 25.67
CA GLN A 56 33.30 15.27 24.68
C GLN A 56 33.13 13.85 25.22
N GLU A 57 32.40 13.00 24.49
CA GLU A 57 32.68 11.56 24.44
C GLU A 57 32.41 11.03 23.02
N LYS A 58 33.49 10.94 22.24
CA LYS A 58 33.56 10.20 20.98
C LYS A 58 33.97 8.75 21.31
N HIS A 59 33.53 7.82 20.46
CA HIS A 59 33.91 6.40 20.37
C HIS A 59 33.19 5.43 21.31
N LYS A 60 32.15 4.77 20.80
CA LYS A 60 31.80 3.36 21.07
C LYS A 60 30.74 2.84 20.09
N GLU A 61 31.12 2.74 18.82
CA GLU A 61 30.46 1.90 17.81
C GLU A 61 31.55 1.33 16.88
N ALA A 62 32.31 0.36 17.37
CA ALA A 62 33.13 -0.55 16.59
C ALA A 62 33.78 -1.57 17.54
N GLU A 63 33.02 -2.55 18.03
CA GLU A 63 33.54 -3.82 18.60
C GLU A 63 32.37 -4.73 19.01
N ALA A 64 31.70 -5.31 18.02
CA ALA A 64 30.80 -6.46 18.20
C ALA A 64 30.91 -7.44 17.01
N ALA A 65 32.08 -7.45 16.37
CA ALA A 65 32.40 -8.31 15.25
C ALA A 65 33.86 -8.76 15.37
N GLN A 66 34.16 -9.55 16.41
CA GLN A 66 35.34 -10.43 16.49
C GLN A 66 35.38 -11.11 17.86
N THR A 67 34.65 -12.22 18.03
CA THR A 67 35.02 -13.32 18.96
C THR A 67 34.15 -14.55 18.66
N GLU A 68 34.38 -15.15 17.50
CA GLU A 68 34.02 -16.55 17.24
C GLU A 68 35.27 -17.28 16.74
N ALA A 69 36.07 -17.76 17.69
CA ALA A 69 36.96 -18.89 17.49
C ALA A 69 37.40 -19.38 18.87
N GLN A 70 37.40 -20.71 19.05
CA GLN A 70 37.91 -21.48 20.19
C GLN A 70 36.93 -21.73 21.36
N HIS A 71 36.16 -22.82 21.27
CA HIS A 71 36.52 -24.04 22.00
C HIS A 71 35.69 -25.26 21.58
N GLU A 72 36.39 -26.39 21.59
CA GLU A 72 36.05 -27.73 21.16
C GLU A 72 35.15 -28.51 22.13
N HIS A 73 34.49 -29.52 21.56
CA HIS A 73 34.08 -30.80 22.13
C HIS A 73 33.23 -30.85 23.41
N THR A 74 31.98 -31.27 23.25
CA THR A 74 31.40 -32.41 24.00
C THR A 74 30.24 -33.03 23.21
N THR A 75 30.18 -34.37 23.23
CA THR A 75 29.20 -35.26 22.58
C THR A 75 27.79 -35.14 23.16
N PRO A 76 26.72 -35.42 22.39
CA PRO A 76 25.36 -35.52 22.94
C PRO A 76 24.97 -36.98 23.24
N GLU A 77 24.51 -37.23 24.48
CA GLU A 77 23.66 -38.39 24.81
C GLU A 77 22.17 -37.98 24.85
N PRO A 78 21.22 -38.91 24.61
CA PRO A 78 19.84 -38.58 24.28
C PRO A 78 18.93 -38.49 25.51
N LEU A 79 18.05 -37.50 25.56
CA LEU A 79 16.99 -37.40 26.57
C LEU A 79 15.62 -37.67 25.93
N VAL A 80 15.21 -38.94 26.05
CA VAL A 80 13.93 -39.46 26.53
C VAL A 80 12.69 -38.56 26.39
N GLU A 81 11.75 -39.02 25.56
CA GLU A 81 10.35 -38.62 25.53
C GLU A 81 9.68 -38.80 26.91
N LYS A 82 8.97 -37.76 27.37
CA LYS A 82 7.90 -37.91 28.35
C LYS A 82 6.66 -37.14 27.91
N ASP A 83 5.56 -37.87 27.99
CA ASP A 83 4.18 -37.57 27.69
C ASP A 83 3.68 -36.22 28.21
N ILE A 84 2.94 -35.50 27.37
CA ILE A 84 1.96 -34.51 27.80
C ILE A 84 0.64 -34.81 27.10
N GLU A 85 -0.24 -35.46 27.86
CA GLU A 85 -1.62 -35.75 27.51
C GLU A 85 -2.52 -34.54 27.87
N THR A 86 -3.29 -34.10 26.87
CA THR A 86 -4.62 -33.47 26.94
C THR A 86 -4.90 -32.30 27.89
N SER A 87 -5.05 -31.11 27.30
CA SER A 87 -6.23 -30.26 27.56
C SER A 87 -6.56 -29.42 26.32
N ARG A 88 -7.69 -29.74 25.67
CA ARG A 88 -8.27 -28.97 24.56
C ARG A 88 -9.02 -27.77 25.13
N PRO A 89 -8.79 -26.53 24.67
CA PRO A 89 -9.76 -25.45 24.85
C PRO A 89 -10.86 -25.55 23.78
N ASP A 90 -12.09 -25.32 24.22
CA ASP A 90 -13.35 -25.39 23.46
C ASP A 90 -13.27 -24.80 22.05
N ALA A 91 -13.72 -25.60 21.08
CA ALA A 91 -14.02 -25.15 19.74
C ALA A 91 -15.26 -24.24 19.80
N GLY A 92 -15.04 -22.93 19.67
CA GLY A 92 -16.13 -22.00 19.42
C GLY A 92 -16.93 -22.43 18.19
N GLU A 93 -18.26 -22.38 18.30
CA GLU A 93 -19.18 -22.79 17.25
C GLU A 93 -18.86 -22.13 15.89
N PRO A 94 -18.99 -22.86 14.77
CA PRO A 94 -18.76 -22.29 13.46
C PRO A 94 -19.77 -21.17 13.19
N PHE A 95 -19.26 -20.00 12.85
CA PHE A 95 -20.04 -18.85 12.40
C PHE A 95 -20.77 -19.25 11.11
N VAL A 96 -22.06 -19.57 11.20
CA VAL A 96 -22.91 -19.85 10.04
C VAL A 96 -23.20 -18.51 9.35
N GLU A 97 -22.54 -18.26 8.22
CA GLU A 97 -22.85 -17.14 7.34
C GLU A 97 -24.28 -17.32 6.80
N LYS A 98 -25.24 -16.53 7.33
CA LYS A 98 -26.56 -16.42 6.70
C LYS A 98 -26.36 -15.80 5.31
N ALA A 99 -26.70 -16.56 4.27
CA ALA A 99 -26.71 -16.04 2.90
C ALA A 99 -27.56 -14.75 2.84
N PRO A 100 -27.04 -13.65 2.30
CA PRO A 100 -27.83 -12.43 2.16
C PRO A 100 -28.98 -12.65 1.18
N ASP A 101 -30.13 -12.10 1.55
CA ASP A 101 -31.36 -12.02 0.75
C ASP A 101 -31.05 -11.51 -0.67
N ASN A 102 -31.45 -12.29 -1.68
CA ASN A 102 -31.07 -12.12 -3.09
C ASN A 102 -31.98 -11.12 -3.84
N THR A 103 -32.59 -10.16 -3.14
CA THR A 103 -33.61 -9.27 -3.70
C THR A 103 -33.18 -7.81 -3.89
N THR A 104 -31.96 -7.44 -3.50
CA THR A 104 -31.39 -6.12 -3.80
C THR A 104 -30.43 -6.24 -4.98
N THR A 105 -30.69 -5.51 -6.07
CA THR A 105 -29.75 -5.35 -7.20
C THR A 105 -28.43 -4.80 -6.67
N GLN A 106 -27.48 -5.69 -6.41
CA GLN A 106 -26.16 -5.36 -5.86
C GLN A 106 -25.52 -4.29 -6.74
N PRO A 107 -24.88 -3.25 -6.18
CA PRO A 107 -24.17 -2.26 -6.97
C PRO A 107 -23.06 -2.96 -7.75
N MET A 108 -23.28 -3.17 -9.06
CA MET A 108 -22.31 -3.82 -9.91
C MET A 108 -21.07 -2.93 -10.00
N CYS A 109 -19.95 -3.37 -9.40
CA CYS A 109 -18.67 -2.90 -9.89
C CYS A 109 -18.35 -3.65 -11.18
N ASP A 110 -18.31 -2.92 -12.29
CA ASP A 110 -17.81 -3.47 -13.53
C ASP A 110 -16.28 -3.50 -13.48
N LEU A 111 -15.76 -4.64 -13.04
CA LEU A 111 -14.34 -4.89 -12.85
C LEU A 111 -13.58 -5.08 -14.18
N THR A 112 -14.22 -4.92 -15.34
CA THR A 112 -13.50 -4.92 -16.63
C THR A 112 -12.77 -3.58 -16.82
N ASN A 113 -11.64 -3.59 -17.54
CA ASN A 113 -10.92 -2.34 -17.77
C ASN A 113 -11.52 -1.54 -18.94
N PRO A 114 -11.67 -0.21 -18.85
CA PRO A 114 -12.04 0.58 -20.02
C PRO A 114 -10.95 0.50 -21.09
N GLN A 115 -11.33 0.20 -22.34
CA GLN A 115 -10.38 0.12 -23.46
C GLN A 115 -9.53 1.38 -23.65
N ASN A 116 -10.03 2.55 -23.23
CA ASN A 116 -9.38 3.85 -23.39
C ASN A 116 -8.91 4.48 -22.06
N ASP A 117 -8.74 3.69 -21.00
CA ASP A 117 -8.14 4.22 -19.76
C ASP A 117 -6.62 4.40 -19.95
N PRO A 118 -6.02 5.57 -19.63
CA PRO A 118 -4.57 5.75 -19.69
C PRO A 118 -3.82 4.79 -18.74
N TYR A 119 -4.51 4.26 -17.71
CA TYR A 119 -3.93 3.39 -16.71
C TYR A 119 -4.53 1.97 -16.80
N GLN A 120 -3.74 1.03 -17.27
CA GLN A 120 -4.11 -0.37 -17.45
C GLN A 120 -3.81 -1.16 -16.16
N PRO A 121 -4.77 -1.91 -15.58
CA PRO A 121 -4.58 -2.70 -14.38
C PRO A 121 -3.36 -3.62 -14.48
N GLY A 122 -2.59 -3.72 -13.39
CA GLY A 122 -1.33 -4.47 -13.37
C GLY A 122 -0.11 -3.66 -13.81
N VAL A 123 -0.30 -2.61 -14.60
CA VAL A 123 0.83 -1.80 -15.11
C VAL A 123 1.27 -0.77 -14.07
N ALA A 124 2.59 -0.65 -13.89
CA ALA A 124 3.21 0.41 -13.13
C ALA A 124 3.50 1.66 -13.99
N TYR A 125 3.15 2.80 -13.42
CA TYR A 125 3.38 4.13 -13.96
C TYR A 125 4.25 4.91 -12.98
N PHE A 126 5.17 5.71 -13.51
CA PHE A 126 6.15 6.42 -12.71
C PHE A 126 6.10 7.90 -13.01
N GLY A 127 6.13 8.69 -11.95
CA GLY A 127 6.41 10.12 -12.04
C GLY A 127 7.88 10.40 -12.38
N ARG A 128 8.24 11.67 -12.42
CA ARG A 128 9.60 12.16 -12.68
C ARG A 128 10.61 11.44 -11.79
N ASN A 129 11.70 10.99 -12.41
CA ASN A 129 12.78 10.25 -11.74
C ASN A 129 12.29 9.07 -10.89
N ARG A 130 11.09 8.57 -11.20
CA ARG A 130 10.44 7.45 -10.53
C ARG A 130 10.21 7.72 -9.04
N TYR A 131 10.04 8.98 -8.65
CA TYR A 131 9.81 9.40 -7.28
C TYR A 131 8.46 8.97 -6.76
N ILE A 132 7.45 8.96 -7.63
CA ILE A 132 6.14 8.40 -7.35
C ILE A 132 5.92 7.17 -8.23
N LYS A 133 5.40 6.09 -7.64
CA LYS A 133 4.94 4.89 -8.36
C LYS A 133 3.43 4.75 -8.20
N TYR A 134 2.73 4.52 -9.30
CA TYR A 134 1.33 4.12 -9.31
C TYR A 134 1.19 2.78 -10.02
N ILE A 135 0.62 1.77 -9.36
CA ILE A 135 0.21 0.53 -10.00
C ILE A 135 -1.31 0.58 -10.12
N ALA A 136 -1.79 0.58 -11.36
CA ALA A 136 -3.22 0.63 -11.62
C ALA A 136 -3.88 -0.69 -11.17
N GLY A 137 -5.00 -0.57 -10.47
CA GLY A 137 -5.81 -1.68 -10.00
C GLY A 137 -7.11 -1.82 -10.77
N SER A 138 -7.88 -2.85 -10.40
CA SER A 138 -9.25 -3.04 -10.86
C SER A 138 -10.22 -3.39 -9.71
N LEU A 139 -9.84 -3.09 -8.47
CA LEU A 139 -10.70 -3.21 -7.30
C LEU A 139 -11.20 -1.83 -6.84
N PRO A 140 -12.35 -1.74 -6.14
CA PRO A 140 -12.82 -0.54 -5.44
C PRO A 140 -11.99 -0.19 -4.19
N ILE A 141 -10.69 -0.51 -4.21
CA ILE A 141 -9.75 -0.38 -3.10
C ILE A 141 -8.55 0.40 -3.62
N ILE A 142 -8.25 1.51 -2.96
CA ILE A 142 -7.10 2.36 -3.26
C ILE A 142 -6.19 2.33 -2.03
N LEU A 143 -4.93 1.96 -2.21
CA LEU A 143 -3.91 1.92 -1.17
C LEU A 143 -2.85 2.99 -1.47
N SER A 144 -2.42 3.71 -0.44
CA SER A 144 -1.29 4.64 -0.55
C SER A 144 -0.28 4.44 0.58
N ALA A 145 1.00 4.67 0.27
CA ALA A 145 2.06 4.77 1.27
C ALA A 145 2.85 6.06 1.02
N PRO A 146 2.52 7.17 1.71
CA PRO A 146 3.15 8.46 1.47
C PRO A 146 4.54 8.61 2.10
N HIS A 147 4.90 7.77 3.09
CA HIS A 147 6.10 7.98 3.93
C HIS A 147 7.08 6.79 3.97
N GLY A 148 6.83 5.71 3.23
CA GLY A 148 7.69 4.51 3.18
C GLY A 148 8.85 4.56 2.19
N GLY A 149 9.08 5.71 1.56
CA GLY A 149 10.17 5.92 0.60
C GLY A 149 11.54 6.10 1.27
N SER A 150 12.60 5.71 0.57
CA SER A 150 13.99 5.84 1.04
C SER A 150 14.87 6.73 0.17
N LEU A 151 14.38 7.18 -0.99
CA LEU A 151 15.17 7.97 -1.92
C LEU A 151 15.46 9.37 -1.36
N LYS A 152 16.74 9.75 -1.33
CA LYS A 152 17.22 11.08 -0.91
C LYS A 152 18.07 11.72 -2.02
N PRO A 153 17.49 12.02 -3.19
CA PRO A 153 18.24 12.63 -4.29
C PRO A 153 18.82 13.99 -3.85
N SER A 154 20.02 14.32 -4.35
CA SER A 154 20.69 15.59 -4.05
C SER A 154 19.98 16.78 -4.70
N GLU A 155 19.27 16.58 -5.81
CA GLU A 155 18.52 17.62 -6.52
C GLU A 155 17.23 18.08 -5.82
N ILE A 156 16.82 17.40 -4.74
CA ILE A 156 15.71 17.83 -3.88
C ILE A 156 16.29 18.27 -2.55
N LYS A 157 16.08 19.53 -2.16
CA LYS A 157 16.47 20.02 -0.85
C LYS A 157 15.72 19.28 0.25
N SER A 158 16.40 19.02 1.37
CA SER A 158 15.71 18.44 2.52
C SER A 158 14.82 19.49 3.18
N ARG A 159 13.61 19.09 3.55
CA ARG A 159 12.71 19.82 4.45
C ARG A 159 13.41 20.06 5.79
N THR A 160 13.18 21.21 6.39
CA THR A 160 13.80 21.62 7.66
C THR A 160 12.81 21.70 8.82
N THR A 161 11.50 21.71 8.54
CA THR A 161 10.43 21.77 9.54
C THR A 161 9.43 20.62 9.39
N GLY A 162 8.65 20.37 10.44
CA GLY A 162 7.69 19.26 10.52
C GLY A 162 8.36 17.91 10.84
N VAL A 163 7.61 16.82 10.73
CA VAL A 163 8.15 15.47 10.94
C VAL A 163 8.97 15.05 9.72
N LEU A 164 10.21 14.62 9.97
CA LEU A 164 11.17 14.26 8.92
C LEU A 164 11.42 12.74 8.83
N GLY A 165 11.11 11.99 9.89
CA GLY A 165 11.26 10.54 9.95
C GLY A 165 10.28 9.85 9.01
N GLY A 166 10.75 8.84 8.28
CA GLY A 166 9.91 8.02 7.42
C GLY A 166 9.18 6.92 8.20
N ASP A 167 8.21 6.32 7.53
CA ASP A 167 7.37 5.28 8.10
C ASP A 167 7.98 3.91 7.76
N THR A 168 8.76 3.38 8.69
CA THR A 168 9.46 2.11 8.51
C THR A 168 8.49 1.01 8.06
N TYR A 169 8.86 0.30 7.01
CA TYR A 169 8.12 -0.80 6.39
C TYR A 169 6.74 -0.48 5.81
N SER A 170 6.27 0.78 5.83
CA SER A 170 4.92 1.14 5.32
C SER A 170 4.73 0.80 3.85
N ARG A 171 5.74 1.07 3.03
CA ARG A 171 5.76 0.68 1.61
C ARG A 171 5.74 -0.84 1.45
N GLU A 172 6.56 -1.53 2.21
CA GLU A 172 6.73 -2.98 2.14
C GLU A 172 5.43 -3.71 2.50
N TYR A 173 4.79 -3.35 3.61
CA TYR A 173 3.53 -3.99 4.01
C TYR A 173 2.37 -3.59 3.08
N THR A 174 2.40 -2.39 2.48
CA THR A 174 1.42 -2.01 1.43
C THR A 174 1.45 -2.97 0.24
N TYR A 175 2.64 -3.32 -0.26
CA TYR A 175 2.78 -4.30 -1.33
C TYR A 175 2.34 -5.71 -0.89
N GLU A 176 2.66 -6.11 0.34
CA GLU A 176 2.24 -7.42 0.87
C GLU A 176 0.72 -7.51 1.03
N VAL A 177 0.05 -6.43 1.45
CA VAL A 177 -1.41 -6.29 1.49
C VAL A 177 -2.00 -6.41 0.08
N ALA A 178 -1.48 -5.65 -0.88
CA ALA A 178 -1.94 -5.68 -2.27
C ALA A 178 -1.77 -7.07 -2.91
N ARG A 179 -0.64 -7.74 -2.64
CA ARG A 179 -0.39 -9.12 -3.08
C ARG A 179 -1.44 -10.06 -2.53
N ARG A 180 -1.76 -9.97 -1.24
CA ARG A 180 -2.78 -10.83 -0.64
C ARG A 180 -4.18 -10.54 -1.19
N LEU A 181 -4.53 -9.28 -1.44
CA LEU A 181 -5.78 -8.94 -2.12
C LEU A 181 -5.86 -9.58 -3.51
N TYR A 182 -4.77 -9.56 -4.27
CA TYR A 182 -4.71 -10.24 -5.57
C TYR A 182 -4.88 -11.76 -5.43
N GLN A 183 -4.25 -12.41 -4.45
CA GLN A 183 -4.46 -13.85 -4.21
C GLN A 183 -5.91 -14.22 -3.88
N LEU A 184 -6.64 -13.30 -3.24
CA LEU A 184 -8.02 -13.55 -2.82
C LEU A 184 -9.05 -13.22 -3.91
N THR A 185 -8.69 -12.38 -4.88
CA THR A 185 -9.65 -11.77 -5.82
C THR A 185 -9.27 -11.94 -7.28
N GLY A 186 -8.02 -12.30 -7.58
CA GLY A 186 -7.46 -12.27 -8.93
C GLY A 186 -7.19 -10.88 -9.48
N ARG A 187 -7.34 -9.83 -8.66
CA ARG A 187 -7.37 -8.43 -9.10
C ARG A 187 -6.57 -7.57 -8.14
N LEU A 188 -5.91 -6.55 -8.68
CA LEU A 188 -5.11 -5.63 -7.87
C LEU A 188 -5.97 -4.49 -7.32
N PRO A 189 -5.73 -4.04 -6.08
CA PRO A 189 -6.10 -2.70 -5.69
C PRO A 189 -5.28 -1.67 -6.47
N HIS A 190 -5.71 -0.42 -6.48
CA HIS A 190 -4.85 0.68 -6.93
C HIS A 190 -3.79 0.95 -5.86
N ILE A 191 -2.52 1.11 -6.24
CA ILE A 191 -1.40 1.27 -5.29
C ILE A 191 -0.60 2.52 -5.63
N ILE A 192 -0.53 3.50 -4.75
CA ILE A 192 0.20 4.76 -4.95
C ILE A 192 1.30 4.90 -3.89
N ILE A 193 2.56 4.95 -4.29
CA ILE A 193 3.71 4.95 -3.40
C ILE A 193 4.56 6.19 -3.64
N ASN A 194 4.83 6.95 -2.58
CA ASN A 194 5.93 7.91 -2.57
C ASN A 194 7.23 7.16 -2.27
N ARG A 195 8.19 7.23 -3.19
CA ARG A 195 9.52 6.58 -3.05
C ARG A 195 10.56 7.53 -2.48
N LEU A 196 10.29 8.84 -2.41
CA LEU A 196 11.12 9.80 -1.69
C LEU A 196 11.02 9.58 -0.18
N HIS A 197 12.13 9.78 0.51
CA HIS A 197 12.13 9.86 1.96
C HIS A 197 11.31 11.07 2.43
N ARG A 198 10.62 10.96 3.56
CA ARG A 198 9.74 12.02 4.11
C ARG A 198 10.46 13.36 4.32
N SER A 199 11.77 13.31 4.60
CA SER A 199 12.63 14.50 4.67
C SER A 199 12.81 15.24 3.34
N LYS A 200 12.44 14.65 2.20
CA LYS A 200 12.47 15.27 0.86
C LYS A 200 11.08 15.69 0.41
N LEU A 201 10.07 14.87 0.72
CA LEU A 201 8.67 15.14 0.43
C LEU A 201 7.80 14.44 1.48
N ASP A 202 6.98 15.22 2.20
CA ASP A 202 5.87 14.67 2.97
C ASP A 202 4.60 14.69 2.12
N ALA A 203 4.34 13.57 1.44
CA ALA A 203 3.18 13.41 0.58
C ALA A 203 1.84 13.27 1.35
N ASN A 204 1.83 13.52 2.66
CA ASN A 204 0.63 13.60 3.50
C ASN A 204 0.51 14.99 4.16
N ARG A 205 0.93 16.04 3.42
CA ARG A 205 0.77 17.45 3.77
C ARG A 205 0.34 18.28 2.57
N GLU A 206 -0.19 19.46 2.86
CA GLU A 206 -0.44 20.51 1.87
C GLU A 206 0.91 20.94 1.24
N ILE A 207 0.91 21.33 -0.04
CA ILE A 207 2.12 21.50 -0.85
C ILE A 207 3.19 22.38 -0.21
N VAL A 208 2.80 23.45 0.48
CA VAL A 208 3.75 24.40 1.10
C VAL A 208 4.57 23.69 2.19
N GLU A 209 3.92 22.95 3.08
CA GLU A 209 4.60 22.17 4.13
C GLU A 209 5.27 20.91 3.56
N ALA A 210 4.65 20.29 2.57
CA ALA A 210 5.08 19.04 1.96
C ALA A 210 6.42 19.17 1.23
N SER A 211 6.61 20.27 0.49
CA SER A 211 7.74 20.49 -0.41
C SER A 211 8.70 21.58 0.05
N GLN A 212 8.24 22.51 0.90
CA GLN A 212 8.99 23.69 1.37
C GLN A 212 9.64 24.48 0.24
N GLY A 213 8.94 24.58 -0.90
CA GLY A 213 9.31 25.41 -2.05
C GLY A 213 10.30 24.77 -3.04
N ASP A 214 10.73 23.52 -2.82
CA ASP A 214 11.56 22.80 -3.77
C ASP A 214 10.72 22.33 -4.98
N LYS A 215 11.05 22.80 -6.19
CA LYS A 215 10.25 22.55 -7.40
C LYS A 215 10.19 21.09 -7.84
N ASN A 216 11.26 20.33 -7.59
CA ASN A 216 11.28 18.90 -7.88
C ASN A 216 10.40 18.13 -6.88
N SER A 217 10.39 18.56 -5.61
CA SER A 217 9.48 18.04 -4.58
C SER A 217 8.01 18.40 -4.86
N GLU A 218 7.72 19.64 -5.26
CA GLU A 218 6.38 20.09 -5.69
C GLU A 218 5.85 19.24 -6.87
N THR A 219 6.71 18.94 -7.84
CA THR A 219 6.36 18.08 -8.98
C THR A 219 5.98 16.67 -8.51
N ALA A 220 6.82 16.04 -7.67
CA ALA A 220 6.52 14.72 -7.13
C ALA A 220 5.26 14.73 -6.23
N TRP A 221 5.01 15.79 -5.48
CA TRP A 221 3.77 15.97 -4.72
C TRP A 221 2.54 15.98 -5.65
N GLY A 222 2.62 16.73 -6.75
CA GLY A 222 1.56 16.79 -7.77
C GLY A 222 1.27 15.43 -8.39
N GLU A 223 2.31 14.69 -8.79
CA GLU A 223 2.20 13.35 -9.35
C GLU A 223 1.53 12.35 -8.38
N PHE A 224 1.90 12.39 -7.09
CA PHE A 224 1.29 11.55 -6.06
C PHE A 224 -0.21 11.80 -5.93
N LYS A 225 -0.59 13.07 -5.84
CA LYS A 225 -2.01 13.48 -5.81
C LYS A 225 -2.73 13.05 -7.08
N ASP A 226 -2.15 13.28 -8.25
CA ASP A 226 -2.84 13.05 -9.52
C ASP A 226 -3.06 11.55 -9.78
N TYR A 227 -2.16 10.68 -9.32
CA TYR A 227 -2.39 9.23 -9.35
C TYR A 227 -3.50 8.78 -8.38
N ILE A 228 -3.61 9.38 -7.19
CA ILE A 228 -4.76 9.12 -6.29
C ILE A 228 -6.07 9.55 -6.97
N LEU A 229 -6.08 10.73 -7.60
CA LEU A 229 -7.25 11.23 -8.33
C LEU A 229 -7.62 10.34 -9.52
N ALA A 230 -6.64 9.81 -10.26
CA ALA A 230 -6.86 8.85 -11.33
C ALA A 230 -7.51 7.56 -10.82
N ALA A 231 -7.00 6.99 -9.73
CA ALA A 231 -7.58 5.81 -9.09
C ALA A 231 -9.01 6.08 -8.60
N LYS A 232 -9.26 7.22 -7.93
CA LYS A 232 -10.60 7.63 -7.50
C LYS A 232 -11.56 7.77 -8.68
N LYS A 233 -11.11 8.36 -9.79
CA LYS A 233 -11.89 8.50 -11.02
C LYS A 233 -12.27 7.14 -11.59
N TRP A 234 -11.33 6.20 -11.64
CA TRP A 234 -11.59 4.82 -12.07
C TRP A 234 -12.65 4.16 -11.19
N VAL A 235 -12.45 4.15 -9.86
CA VAL A 235 -13.39 3.52 -8.91
C VAL A 235 -14.78 4.17 -8.97
N THR A 236 -14.84 5.50 -9.03
CA THR A 236 -16.12 6.24 -9.18
C THR A 236 -16.84 5.85 -10.47
N LYS A 237 -16.11 5.72 -11.59
CA LYS A 237 -16.71 5.38 -12.88
C LYS A 237 -17.22 3.93 -12.90
N ARG A 238 -16.43 2.99 -12.39
CA ARG A 238 -16.64 1.53 -12.52
C ARG A 238 -17.46 0.92 -11.39
N CYS A 239 -17.20 1.32 -10.16
CA CYS A 239 -17.80 0.74 -8.96
C CYS A 239 -18.82 1.66 -8.27
N LYS A 240 -18.89 2.94 -8.68
CA LYS A 240 -19.75 3.99 -8.09
C LYS A 240 -19.45 4.35 -6.63
N GLN A 241 -18.67 3.54 -5.94
CA GLN A 241 -18.23 3.72 -4.57
C GLN A 241 -16.96 2.89 -4.31
N GLY A 242 -16.23 3.22 -3.25
CA GLY A 242 -15.06 2.46 -2.82
C GLY A 242 -14.34 3.13 -1.67
N HIS A 243 -13.14 2.63 -1.35
CA HIS A 243 -12.42 3.05 -0.16
C HIS A 243 -10.93 3.33 -0.42
N TYR A 244 -10.44 4.43 0.15
CA TYR A 244 -9.04 4.85 0.15
C TYR A 244 -8.39 4.55 1.51
N PHE A 245 -7.35 3.74 1.52
CA PHE A 245 -6.58 3.42 2.73
C PHE A 245 -5.19 4.08 2.63
N ASP A 246 -4.90 4.95 3.59
CA ASP A 246 -3.60 5.63 3.72
C ASP A 246 -2.76 4.91 4.77
N LEU A 247 -1.71 4.21 4.33
CA LEU A 247 -0.94 3.27 5.15
C LEU A 247 0.31 3.96 5.74
N HIS A 248 0.37 3.98 7.07
CA HIS A 248 1.40 4.62 7.89
C HIS A 248 1.92 3.68 8.99
N THR A 249 2.92 4.14 9.72
CA THR A 249 3.55 3.41 10.82
C THR A 249 3.68 4.29 12.07
N ASN A 250 3.34 3.76 13.24
CA ASN A 250 3.55 4.41 14.53
C ASN A 250 4.48 3.63 15.47
N ALA A 251 4.93 4.30 16.53
CA ALA A 251 5.75 3.73 17.61
C ALA A 251 5.20 4.09 18.99
N HIS A 252 3.89 4.34 19.10
CA HIS A 252 3.24 4.67 20.37
C HIS A 252 3.38 3.51 21.38
N SER A 253 3.56 3.83 22.65
CA SER A 253 3.90 2.86 23.71
C SER A 253 2.81 1.81 23.94
N GLU A 254 1.56 2.15 23.60
CA GLU A 254 0.39 1.31 23.71
C GLU A 254 0.31 0.23 22.64
N LYS A 255 1.09 0.35 21.57
CA LYS A 255 1.23 -0.63 20.47
C LYS A 255 -0.07 -0.92 19.73
N TRP A 256 -0.84 0.13 19.44
CA TRP A 256 -2.07 0.05 18.67
C TRP A 256 -1.81 -0.07 17.17
N MET A 257 -2.65 -0.81 16.47
CA MET A 257 -3.06 -0.44 15.12
C MET A 257 -4.15 0.63 15.26
N GLU A 258 -3.92 1.83 14.73
CA GLU A 258 -4.84 2.96 14.87
C GLU A 258 -5.53 3.23 13.53
N LEU A 259 -6.86 3.31 13.55
CA LEU A 259 -7.70 3.56 12.39
C LEU A 259 -8.23 4.99 12.46
N GLY A 260 -7.57 5.91 11.74
CA GLY A 260 -7.88 7.33 11.69
C GLY A 260 -9.03 7.64 10.73
N TYR A 261 -10.18 8.03 11.28
CA TYR A 261 -11.39 8.42 10.53
C TYR A 261 -11.71 9.93 10.58
N LEU A 262 -10.72 10.78 10.87
CA LEU A 262 -10.83 12.22 11.13
C LEU A 262 -11.68 12.59 12.35
N LEU A 263 -11.73 11.69 13.33
CA LEU A 263 -12.30 11.92 14.64
C LEU A 263 -11.20 11.85 15.69
N TYR A 264 -11.14 12.81 16.59
CA TYR A 264 -10.15 12.82 17.68
C TYR A 264 -10.45 11.77 18.75
N SER A 265 -9.45 11.43 19.56
CA SER A 265 -9.59 10.50 20.70
C SER A 265 -10.77 10.85 21.61
N SER A 266 -10.95 12.14 21.94
CA SER A 266 -12.06 12.62 22.76
C SER A 266 -13.43 12.45 22.10
N GLN A 267 -13.49 12.40 20.76
CA GLN A 267 -14.73 12.16 20.02
C GLN A 267 -15.02 10.66 19.93
N LEU A 268 -13.98 9.82 19.77
CA LEU A 268 -14.15 8.37 19.85
C LEU A 268 -14.67 7.93 21.23
N ALA A 269 -14.26 8.59 22.32
CA ALA A 269 -14.74 8.29 23.67
C ALA A 269 -16.24 8.58 23.91
N LEU A 270 -16.94 9.24 22.98
CA LEU A 270 -18.37 9.51 23.10
C LEU A 270 -19.20 8.23 22.94
N LYS A 271 -20.42 8.22 23.50
CA LYS A 271 -21.37 7.11 23.33
C LYS A 271 -21.81 6.98 21.87
N ASN A 272 -22.17 5.76 21.45
CA ASN A 272 -22.68 5.51 20.08
C ASN A 272 -23.86 6.42 19.73
N SER A 273 -24.83 6.58 20.64
CA SER A 273 -25.99 7.46 20.43
C SER A 273 -25.56 8.90 20.12
N THR A 274 -24.51 9.42 20.77
CA THR A 274 -23.97 10.76 20.50
C THR A 274 -23.23 10.83 19.17
N LEU A 275 -22.41 9.83 18.83
CA LEU A 275 -21.72 9.76 17.53
C LEU A 275 -22.69 9.69 16.36
N ASP A 276 -23.80 8.99 16.54
CA ASP A 276 -24.83 8.76 15.53
C ASP A 276 -25.92 9.86 15.53
N THR A 277 -25.81 10.87 16.40
CA THR A 277 -26.78 11.97 16.45
C THR A 277 -26.54 12.98 15.32
N GLY A 278 -27.52 13.09 14.42
CA GLY A 278 -27.57 14.14 13.39
C GLY A 278 -26.33 14.14 12.49
N THR A 279 -25.90 15.32 12.06
CA THR A 279 -24.79 15.46 11.10
C THR A 279 -23.47 15.91 11.72
N THR A 280 -23.40 16.10 13.05
CA THR A 280 -22.26 16.76 13.72
C THR A 280 -20.94 16.03 13.53
N TYR A 281 -20.89 14.73 13.83
CA TYR A 281 -19.68 13.89 13.64
C TYR A 281 -19.61 13.31 12.23
N LEU A 282 -20.77 13.09 11.61
CA LEU A 282 -20.88 12.69 10.21
C LEU A 282 -20.20 13.68 9.25
N ASN A 283 -20.28 14.99 9.52
CA ASN A 283 -19.62 16.03 8.72
C ASN A 283 -18.11 16.16 8.98
N LYS A 284 -17.58 15.49 10.02
CA LYS A 284 -16.15 15.52 10.36
C LYS A 284 -15.38 14.34 9.79
N THR A 285 -16.05 13.19 9.67
CA THR A 285 -15.41 11.92 9.34
C THR A 285 -15.07 11.75 7.86
N SER A 286 -14.03 10.97 7.57
CA SER A 286 -13.62 10.56 6.22
C SER A 286 -14.43 9.39 5.65
N VAL A 287 -15.35 8.81 6.42
CA VAL A 287 -16.30 7.76 5.99
C VAL A 287 -17.74 8.26 5.92
N LYS A 288 -17.90 9.57 5.69
CA LYS A 288 -19.19 10.27 5.65
C LYS A 288 -20.17 9.64 4.67
N THR A 289 -19.75 9.37 3.45
CA THR A 289 -20.63 8.82 2.41
C THR A 289 -21.14 7.44 2.79
N LEU A 290 -20.25 6.54 3.22
CA LEU A 290 -20.65 5.21 3.68
C LEU A 290 -21.57 5.27 4.91
N ALA A 291 -21.25 6.13 5.88
CA ALA A 291 -22.05 6.32 7.09
C ALA A 291 -23.41 6.97 6.84
N SER A 292 -23.60 7.62 5.69
CA SER A 292 -24.88 8.24 5.29
C SER A 292 -25.81 7.27 4.54
N GLN A 293 -25.37 6.04 4.26
CA GLN A 293 -26.20 5.05 3.57
C GLN A 293 -27.26 4.47 4.53
N GLN A 294 -28.40 4.07 3.96
CA GLN A 294 -29.50 3.51 4.73
C GLN A 294 -29.06 2.26 5.50
N GLY A 295 -29.35 2.22 6.80
CA GLY A 295 -29.01 1.09 7.67
C GLY A 295 -27.59 1.12 8.23
N HIS A 296 -26.77 2.10 7.84
CA HIS A 296 -25.45 2.31 8.43
C HIS A 296 -25.52 3.37 9.53
N THR A 297 -24.69 3.22 10.57
CA THR A 297 -24.39 4.33 11.49
C THR A 297 -22.89 4.52 11.61
N LEU A 298 -22.47 5.74 11.98
CA LEU A 298 -21.06 6.05 12.14
C LEU A 298 -20.42 5.12 13.18
N SER A 299 -21.06 4.93 14.33
CA SER A 299 -20.52 4.07 15.39
C SER A 299 -20.36 2.60 14.96
N THR A 300 -21.27 2.06 14.13
CA THR A 300 -21.15 0.69 13.60
C THR A 300 -19.94 0.52 12.66
N LEU A 301 -19.64 1.54 11.85
CA LEU A 301 -18.49 1.53 10.94
C LEU A 301 -17.16 1.67 11.68
N LEU A 302 -17.13 2.47 12.75
CA LEU A 302 -15.91 2.70 13.53
C LEU A 302 -15.58 1.49 14.42
N ARG A 303 -16.59 0.94 15.12
CA ARG A 303 -16.39 0.00 16.23
C ARG A 303 -17.50 -1.03 16.42
N GLY A 304 -18.36 -1.23 15.43
CA GLY A 304 -19.29 -2.35 15.40
C GLY A 304 -18.58 -3.69 15.17
N PRO A 305 -19.27 -4.83 15.33
CA PRO A 305 -18.69 -6.17 15.19
C PRO A 305 -18.15 -6.48 13.77
N GLU A 306 -18.59 -5.73 12.76
CA GLU A 306 -18.14 -5.84 11.37
C GLU A 306 -17.24 -4.65 10.95
N SER A 307 -16.79 -3.82 11.89
CA SER A 307 -15.84 -2.74 11.60
C SER A 307 -14.47 -3.30 11.24
N LEU A 308 -13.66 -2.52 10.52
CA LEU A 308 -12.28 -2.90 10.22
C LEU A 308 -11.48 -3.21 11.50
N GLY A 309 -11.74 -2.46 12.59
CA GLY A 309 -11.13 -2.68 13.89
C GLY A 309 -11.52 -4.02 14.53
N ALA A 310 -12.80 -4.41 14.44
CA ALA A 310 -13.26 -5.71 14.91
C ALA A 310 -12.62 -6.87 14.15
N LEU A 311 -12.53 -6.75 12.81
CA LEU A 311 -11.95 -7.77 11.94
C LEU A 311 -10.47 -8.02 12.26
N MET A 312 -9.71 -6.95 12.52
CA MET A 312 -8.31 -7.06 12.95
C MET A 312 -8.17 -7.58 14.37
N GLN A 313 -9.07 -7.18 15.27
CA GLN A 313 -9.09 -7.67 16.65
C GLN A 313 -9.32 -9.18 16.74
N ILE A 314 -10.26 -9.72 15.95
CA ILE A 314 -10.52 -11.18 15.88
C ILE A 314 -9.28 -11.94 15.37
N ARG A 315 -8.43 -11.28 14.58
CA ARG A 315 -7.15 -11.83 14.09
C ARG A 315 -5.98 -11.66 15.07
N GLY A 316 -6.27 -11.21 16.29
CA GLY A 316 -5.28 -11.07 17.36
C GLY A 316 -4.52 -9.74 17.37
N TYR A 317 -4.91 -8.76 16.54
CA TYR A 317 -4.25 -7.46 16.48
C TYR A 317 -4.96 -6.42 17.35
N LYS A 318 -4.22 -5.86 18.30
CA LYS A 318 -4.69 -4.79 19.19
C LYS A 318 -4.98 -3.52 18.37
N THR A 319 -6.26 -3.20 18.16
CA THR A 319 -6.71 -2.20 17.17
C THR A 319 -7.70 -1.21 17.78
N VAL A 320 -7.58 0.08 17.43
CA VAL A 320 -8.45 1.18 17.89
C VAL A 320 -8.86 2.10 16.73
N PRO A 321 -10.13 2.54 16.63
CA PRO A 321 -11.29 2.03 17.36
C PRO A 321 -11.69 0.60 16.94
N SER A 322 -12.25 -0.16 17.89
CA SER A 322 -12.81 -1.51 17.74
C SER A 322 -13.83 -1.79 18.86
N PRO A 323 -14.62 -2.88 18.81
CA PRO A 323 -15.56 -3.19 19.89
C PRO A 323 -14.89 -3.31 21.28
N LYS A 324 -13.69 -3.89 21.36
CA LYS A 324 -12.95 -4.02 22.63
C LYS A 324 -12.22 -2.74 23.02
N TYR A 325 -11.80 -1.95 22.03
CA TYR A 325 -11.06 -0.71 22.24
C TYR A 325 -11.75 0.42 21.47
N PRO A 326 -12.89 0.93 21.98
CA PRO A 326 -13.74 1.88 21.26
C PRO A 326 -13.09 3.25 21.05
N ASP A 327 -12.05 3.56 21.82
CA ASP A 327 -11.23 4.76 21.81
C ASP A 327 -9.85 4.44 22.44
N PRO A 328 -8.83 5.31 22.34
CA PRO A 328 -7.47 4.99 22.80
C PRO A 328 -7.28 5.11 24.32
N ASN A 329 -8.33 5.45 25.09
CA ASN A 329 -8.31 5.60 26.54
C ASN A 329 -7.20 6.52 27.06
N GLY A 330 -7.08 7.70 26.43
CA GLY A 330 -6.04 8.69 26.74
C GLY A 330 -4.66 8.41 26.14
N GLY A 331 -4.47 7.26 25.50
CA GLY A 331 -3.23 6.93 24.80
C GLY A 331 -3.02 7.65 23.47
N GLY A 332 -1.85 7.44 22.87
CA GLY A 332 -1.51 7.95 21.55
C GLY A 332 -2.48 7.49 20.47
N TYR A 333 -2.84 8.40 19.55
CA TYR A 333 -3.74 8.11 18.44
C TYR A 333 -3.64 9.17 17.34
N PHE A 334 -3.39 8.75 16.09
CA PHE A 334 -3.51 9.63 14.94
C PHE A 334 -4.90 9.53 14.32
N SER A 335 -5.65 10.63 14.36
CA SER A 335 -7.01 10.69 13.82
C SER A 335 -7.09 10.64 12.29
N GLY A 336 -5.96 10.72 11.58
CA GLY A 336 -5.89 10.87 10.13
C GLY A 336 -5.35 12.22 9.68
N GLY A 337 -4.62 12.22 8.56
CA GLY A 337 -3.88 13.35 8.02
C GLY A 337 -4.53 14.01 6.80
N TYR A 338 -3.70 14.76 6.06
CA TYR A 338 -4.11 15.54 4.89
C TYR A 338 -4.78 14.68 3.81
N ASN A 339 -4.18 13.54 3.50
CA ASN A 339 -4.65 12.63 2.46
C ASN A 339 -6.03 12.06 2.81
N THR A 340 -6.22 11.57 4.03
CA THR A 340 -7.51 11.05 4.49
C THR A 340 -8.60 12.13 4.44
N ALA A 341 -8.27 13.37 4.80
CA ALA A 341 -9.18 14.51 4.69
C ALA A 341 -9.50 14.91 3.25
N ARG A 342 -8.52 14.84 2.34
CA ARG A 342 -8.64 15.29 0.95
C ARG A 342 -9.26 14.23 0.04
N TYR A 343 -8.93 12.96 0.26
CA TYR A 343 -9.26 11.85 -0.62
C TYR A 343 -10.31 10.90 -0.05
N GLY A 344 -10.64 10.97 1.24
CA GLY A 344 -11.87 10.39 1.79
C GLY A 344 -13.11 11.25 1.49
N SER A 345 -14.24 10.90 2.11
CA SER A 345 -15.55 11.47 1.79
C SER A 345 -15.96 12.65 2.68
N LYS A 346 -15.07 13.14 3.55
CA LYS A 346 -15.34 14.31 4.42
C LYS A 346 -15.87 15.51 3.62
N GLY A 347 -15.21 15.81 2.50
CA GLY A 347 -15.61 16.87 1.56
C GLY A 347 -16.69 16.48 0.55
N GLY A 348 -17.30 15.29 0.68
CA GLY A 348 -18.20 14.68 -0.29
C GLY A 348 -17.51 13.71 -1.25
N GLY A 349 -18.26 13.25 -2.27
CA GLY A 349 -17.81 12.23 -3.21
C GLY A 349 -18.10 10.80 -2.73
N VAL A 350 -17.82 9.82 -3.59
CA VAL A 350 -18.21 8.42 -3.37
C VAL A 350 -17.08 7.52 -2.84
N ILE A 351 -15.93 8.12 -2.53
CA ILE A 351 -14.77 7.40 -2.02
C ILE A 351 -14.56 7.83 -0.58
N ASP A 352 -14.78 6.91 0.34
CA ASP A 352 -14.45 7.10 1.75
C ASP A 352 -12.96 6.84 2.00
N GLY A 353 -12.46 7.20 3.19
CA GLY A 353 -11.07 6.93 3.52
C GLY A 353 -10.77 6.65 4.97
N THR A 354 -9.69 5.91 5.20
CA THR A 354 -9.16 5.54 6.52
C THR A 354 -7.65 5.69 6.52
N GLN A 355 -7.09 6.38 7.52
CA GLN A 355 -5.65 6.28 7.80
C GLN A 355 -5.40 5.04 8.66
N ILE A 356 -4.44 4.22 8.28
CA ILE A 356 -4.05 3.03 9.04
C ILE A 356 -2.64 3.26 9.57
N GLU A 357 -2.54 3.49 10.86
CA GLU A 357 -1.27 3.58 11.57
C GLU A 357 -0.95 2.23 12.18
N THR A 358 0.08 1.57 11.66
CA THR A 358 0.48 0.26 12.14
C THR A 358 1.62 0.38 13.13
N HIS A 359 1.47 -0.16 14.34
CA HIS A 359 2.59 -0.16 15.28
C HIS A 359 3.76 -1.02 14.74
N LEU A 360 5.00 -0.51 14.85
CA LEU A 360 6.22 -1.15 14.35
C LEU A 360 6.37 -2.63 14.70
N SER A 361 5.96 -3.05 15.90
CA SER A 361 6.06 -4.46 16.33
C SER A 361 5.27 -5.43 15.45
N MET A 362 4.21 -4.96 14.78
CA MET A 362 3.37 -5.77 13.90
C MET A 362 3.98 -5.98 12.50
N ILE A 363 4.92 -5.13 12.12
CA ILE A 363 5.47 -5.04 10.76
C ILE A 363 6.99 -5.18 10.70
N GLN A 364 7.60 -5.79 11.71
CA GLN A 364 8.99 -6.23 11.66
C GLN A 364 9.16 -7.34 10.61
N ASN A 365 10.38 -7.59 10.16
CA ASN A 365 10.64 -8.59 9.12
C ASN A 365 10.02 -9.98 9.40
N SER A 366 9.94 -10.42 10.65
CA SER A 366 9.35 -11.70 11.06
C SER A 366 7.82 -11.68 11.18
N THR A 367 7.20 -10.52 11.44
CA THR A 367 5.76 -10.40 11.74
C THR A 367 4.95 -9.78 10.60
N ARG A 368 5.58 -8.97 9.75
CA ARG A 368 4.95 -8.17 8.67
C ARG A 368 4.13 -9.00 7.72
N TYR A 369 4.60 -10.19 7.34
CA TYR A 369 3.89 -11.04 6.39
C TYR A 369 2.52 -11.49 6.92
N ASN A 370 2.47 -11.95 8.17
CA ASN A 370 1.23 -12.40 8.79
C ASN A 370 0.27 -11.22 9.05
N TYR A 371 0.82 -10.07 9.49
CA TYR A 371 0.04 -8.85 9.65
C TYR A 371 -0.58 -8.38 8.33
N SER A 372 0.22 -8.28 7.27
CA SER A 372 -0.24 -7.82 5.95
C SER A 372 -1.34 -8.74 5.39
N ARG A 373 -1.25 -10.05 5.64
CA ARG A 373 -2.30 -11.00 5.28
C ARG A 373 -3.59 -10.76 6.06
N ALA A 374 -3.49 -10.62 7.38
CA ALA A 374 -4.63 -10.32 8.24
C ALA A 374 -5.32 -9.01 7.85
N LEU A 375 -4.53 -7.98 7.54
CA LEU A 375 -5.02 -6.68 7.09
C LEU A 375 -5.72 -6.77 5.74
N ALA A 376 -5.12 -7.42 4.74
CA ALA A 376 -5.73 -7.60 3.43
C ALA A 376 -7.08 -8.34 3.50
N GLU A 377 -7.15 -9.42 4.28
CA GLU A 377 -8.39 -10.16 4.49
C GLU A 377 -9.46 -9.33 5.20
N SER A 378 -9.06 -8.51 6.17
CA SER A 378 -9.97 -7.62 6.91
C SER A 378 -10.47 -6.47 6.03
N ILE A 379 -9.59 -5.86 5.22
CA ILE A 379 -9.97 -4.86 4.21
C ILE A 379 -10.96 -5.47 3.21
N LEU A 380 -10.69 -6.68 2.71
CA LEU A 380 -11.57 -7.33 1.75
C LEU A 380 -12.94 -7.61 2.35
N THR A 381 -13.00 -8.21 3.55
CA THR A 381 -14.26 -8.45 4.26
C THR A 381 -15.02 -7.15 4.52
N PHE A 382 -14.33 -6.10 5.00
CA PHE A 382 -14.94 -4.79 5.25
C PHE A 382 -15.54 -4.20 3.97
N VAL A 383 -14.79 -4.23 2.86
CA VAL A 383 -15.22 -3.66 1.59
C VAL A 383 -16.40 -4.44 1.00
N GLU A 384 -16.34 -5.77 0.99
CA GLU A 384 -17.47 -6.60 0.53
C GLU A 384 -18.72 -6.38 1.37
N ARG A 385 -18.57 -6.33 2.70
CA ARG A 385 -19.69 -6.16 3.64
C ARG A 385 -20.36 -4.80 3.49
N TRP A 386 -19.59 -3.72 3.59
CA TRP A 386 -20.16 -2.38 3.72
C TRP A 386 -20.44 -1.69 2.40
N TYR A 387 -19.78 -2.09 1.31
CA TYR A 387 -20.08 -1.56 -0.03
C TYR A 387 -20.90 -2.52 -0.89
N GLY A 388 -21.27 -3.69 -0.37
CA GLY A 388 -22.09 -4.68 -1.10
C GLY A 388 -21.40 -5.28 -2.31
N PHE A 389 -20.07 -5.45 -2.26
CA PHE A 389 -19.32 -6.08 -3.35
C PHE A 389 -19.14 -7.58 -3.15
N ARG A 390 -18.94 -8.30 -4.26
CA ARG A 390 -18.45 -9.68 -4.27
C ARG A 390 -17.17 -9.72 -5.09
N LEU A 391 -16.03 -9.71 -4.41
CA LEU A 391 -14.70 -9.53 -4.98
C LEU A 391 -13.85 -10.80 -4.88
N ARG A 392 -14.11 -11.65 -3.88
CA ARG A 392 -13.42 -12.92 -3.70
C ARG A 392 -13.60 -13.83 -4.92
N ASN A 393 -12.48 -14.35 -5.41
CA ASN A 393 -12.43 -15.39 -6.42
C ASN A 393 -11.76 -16.64 -5.81
N PRO A 394 -12.51 -17.70 -5.48
CA PRO A 394 -11.94 -18.90 -4.87
C PRO A 394 -10.98 -19.67 -5.80
N ILE A 395 -10.95 -19.34 -7.09
CA ILE A 395 -10.14 -20.03 -8.10
C ILE A 395 -9.15 -19.04 -8.73
N GLN A 396 -8.12 -18.64 -7.97
CA GLN A 396 -6.96 -17.99 -8.60
C GLN A 396 -5.67 -18.17 -7.80
N THR A 397 -5.05 -19.34 -7.98
CA THR A 397 -3.59 -19.44 -7.83
C THR A 397 -2.96 -19.00 -9.14
N VAL A 398 -1.82 -18.31 -9.10
CA VAL A 398 -1.01 -18.10 -10.31
C VAL A 398 -0.54 -19.49 -10.73
N PRO A 399 -1.07 -20.10 -11.82
CA PRO A 399 -0.91 -21.55 -12.01
C PRO A 399 0.56 -21.96 -12.10
N HIS A 400 1.36 -21.08 -12.70
CA HIS A 400 2.77 -21.26 -12.92
C HIS A 400 3.65 -20.63 -11.81
N SER A 401 3.12 -20.36 -10.62
CA SER A 401 3.93 -20.02 -9.43
C SER A 401 4.51 -21.23 -8.70
N ALA A 402 4.20 -22.45 -9.17
CA ALA A 402 4.85 -23.67 -8.73
C ALA A 402 5.75 -24.19 -9.86
N CYS A 403 6.99 -24.58 -9.52
CA CYS A 403 7.98 -25.08 -10.46
C CYS A 403 7.48 -26.25 -11.32
N LEU A 404 6.65 -27.13 -10.73
CA LEU A 404 6.06 -28.27 -11.42
C LEU A 404 5.02 -27.87 -12.47
N ASN A 405 4.43 -26.68 -12.33
CA ASN A 405 3.38 -26.15 -13.21
C ASN A 405 3.91 -25.02 -14.11
N ALA A 406 5.21 -25.05 -14.44
CA ALA A 406 5.84 -24.04 -15.27
C ALA A 406 5.09 -23.84 -16.60
N LYS A 407 4.84 -22.58 -16.98
CA LYS A 407 4.14 -22.21 -18.22
C LYS A 407 5.03 -22.54 -19.41
N VAL A 408 4.52 -23.36 -20.33
CA VAL A 408 5.24 -23.71 -21.56
C VAL A 408 5.30 -22.49 -22.48
N LEU A 409 6.49 -22.13 -22.94
CA LEU A 409 6.72 -21.09 -23.93
C LEU A 409 6.96 -21.74 -25.30
N THR A 410 6.26 -21.25 -26.31
CA THR A 410 6.36 -21.72 -27.70
C THR A 410 6.97 -20.63 -28.56
N PHE A 411 8.06 -20.95 -29.23
CA PHE A 411 8.73 -20.02 -30.14
C PHE A 411 7.93 -19.85 -31.43
N GLN A 412 7.83 -18.62 -31.90
CA GLN A 412 7.38 -18.26 -33.23
C GLN A 412 8.57 -17.64 -33.96
N GLN A 413 9.00 -18.26 -35.06
CA GLN A 413 10.14 -17.79 -35.86
C GLN A 413 11.44 -17.59 -35.04
N GLY A 414 11.69 -18.47 -34.06
CA GLY A 414 12.88 -18.39 -33.21
C GLY A 414 12.79 -17.39 -32.06
N GLU A 415 11.65 -16.76 -31.81
CA GLU A 415 11.43 -15.84 -30.69
C GLU A 415 10.14 -16.14 -29.91
N VAL A 416 10.11 -15.83 -28.62
CA VAL A 416 8.89 -15.71 -27.83
C VAL A 416 8.98 -14.48 -26.93
N THR A 417 7.93 -13.65 -26.94
CA THR A 417 7.78 -12.52 -26.03
C THR A 417 6.46 -12.64 -25.27
N LEU A 418 6.51 -12.43 -23.96
CA LEU A 418 5.32 -12.32 -23.13
C LEU A 418 5.41 -11.15 -22.14
N ASN A 419 4.24 -10.65 -21.75
CA ASN A 419 4.08 -9.83 -20.57
C ASN A 419 3.45 -10.71 -19.48
N ASP A 420 4.03 -10.67 -18.28
CA ASP A 420 3.55 -11.42 -17.12
C ASP A 420 3.80 -10.64 -15.84
N ASP A 421 3.40 -11.20 -14.71
CA ASP A 421 3.63 -10.59 -13.40
C ASP A 421 3.86 -11.62 -12.29
N THR A 422 4.33 -11.11 -11.16
CA THR A 422 4.52 -11.87 -9.92
C THR A 422 3.44 -11.56 -8.89
N TRP A 423 2.37 -10.85 -9.27
CA TRP A 423 1.26 -10.59 -8.37
C TRP A 423 0.57 -11.91 -8.03
N GLY A 424 0.34 -12.14 -6.74
CA GLY A 424 -0.27 -13.37 -6.26
C GLY A 424 0.61 -14.61 -6.20
N ALA A 425 1.73 -14.62 -6.91
CA ALA A 425 2.67 -15.74 -6.87
C ALA A 425 3.18 -15.98 -5.44
N LEU A 426 3.38 -17.25 -5.11
CA LEU A 426 3.94 -17.66 -3.83
C LEU A 426 5.47 -17.65 -3.90
N ALA A 427 6.10 -17.46 -2.74
CA ALA A 427 7.49 -17.86 -2.56
C ALA A 427 7.48 -19.38 -2.33
N GLN A 428 7.71 -20.18 -3.36
CA GLN A 428 7.60 -21.65 -3.26
C GLN A 428 8.70 -22.23 -2.35
N TYR A 429 9.91 -21.64 -2.40
CA TYR A 429 11.08 -22.09 -1.65
C TYR A 429 11.73 -20.93 -0.88
N PRO A 430 11.00 -20.32 0.08
CA PRO A 430 11.43 -19.09 0.73
C PRO A 430 12.76 -19.32 1.45
N GLY A 431 13.79 -18.60 1.04
CA GLY A 431 15.10 -18.63 1.68
C GLY A 431 16.00 -19.81 1.28
N LYS A 432 15.54 -20.70 0.38
CA LYS A 432 16.27 -21.93 0.01
C LYS A 432 16.94 -21.86 -1.36
N ILE A 433 16.44 -21.03 -2.27
CA ILE A 433 17.06 -20.82 -3.59
C ILE A 433 18.20 -19.81 -3.44
N THR A 434 19.40 -20.22 -3.84
CA THR A 434 20.63 -19.40 -3.79
C THR A 434 21.33 -19.31 -5.13
N CYS A 435 21.12 -20.31 -6.01
CA CYS A 435 21.86 -20.49 -7.25
C CYS A 435 23.39 -20.44 -7.07
N GLY A 436 23.89 -20.92 -5.93
CA GLY A 436 25.32 -20.89 -5.62
C GLY A 436 25.85 -19.54 -5.14
N THR A 437 24.98 -18.55 -4.92
CA THR A 437 25.34 -17.23 -4.37
C THR A 437 25.02 -17.14 -2.86
N SER A 438 25.51 -16.10 -2.18
CA SER A 438 25.10 -15.81 -0.79
C SER A 438 23.67 -15.25 -0.67
N SER A 439 23.07 -14.83 -1.79
CA SER A 439 21.75 -14.21 -1.82
C SER A 439 20.63 -15.24 -1.85
N LYS A 440 19.79 -15.26 -0.82
CA LYS A 440 18.61 -16.13 -0.74
C LYS A 440 17.39 -15.46 -1.35
N LEU A 441 16.70 -16.15 -2.27
CA LEU A 441 15.44 -15.68 -2.82
C LEU A 441 14.30 -15.97 -1.82
N ASN A 442 13.67 -14.91 -1.31
CA ASN A 442 12.48 -15.00 -0.45
C ASN A 442 11.23 -14.43 -1.12
N GLY A 443 11.37 -13.79 -2.28
CA GLY A 443 10.27 -13.18 -3.01
C GLY A 443 9.34 -14.20 -3.68
N PRO A 444 8.29 -13.75 -4.37
CA PRO A 444 7.49 -14.61 -5.23
C PRO A 444 8.30 -15.16 -6.41
N GLN A 445 7.88 -16.32 -6.95
CA GLN A 445 8.42 -16.89 -8.19
C GLN A 445 7.30 -17.26 -9.17
N VAL A 446 7.56 -17.03 -10.44
CA VAL A 446 6.82 -17.60 -11.57
C VAL A 446 7.77 -18.38 -12.47
N TYR A 447 7.31 -19.50 -13.01
CA TYR A 447 8.12 -20.48 -13.72
C TYR A 447 7.63 -20.68 -15.15
N TYR A 448 8.59 -20.83 -16.05
CA TYR A 448 8.43 -21.04 -17.47
C TYR A 448 9.26 -22.25 -17.90
N THR A 449 8.87 -22.90 -18.99
CA THR A 449 9.66 -23.97 -19.59
C THR A 449 9.66 -23.85 -21.10
N PHE A 450 10.79 -24.19 -21.73
CA PHE A 450 10.96 -24.14 -23.17
C PHE A 450 12.05 -25.11 -23.63
N SER A 451 11.97 -25.53 -24.88
CA SER A 451 12.94 -26.45 -25.48
C SER A 451 14.16 -25.70 -26.00
N VAL A 452 15.34 -26.29 -25.81
CA VAL A 452 16.62 -25.82 -26.35
C VAL A 452 17.30 -26.90 -27.16
N GLN A 453 18.13 -26.51 -28.13
CA GLN A 453 18.90 -27.40 -28.99
C GLN A 453 20.40 -27.31 -28.67
N SER A 454 21.08 -28.46 -28.61
CA SER A 454 22.52 -28.50 -28.36
C SER A 454 23.29 -27.64 -29.36
N GLY A 455 24.23 -26.84 -28.87
CA GLY A 455 25.06 -25.93 -29.67
C GLY A 455 24.41 -24.59 -30.01
N LYS A 456 23.09 -24.42 -29.77
CA LYS A 456 22.40 -23.14 -29.98
C LYS A 456 22.56 -22.20 -28.78
N GLN A 457 22.46 -20.90 -29.07
CA GLN A 457 22.44 -19.85 -28.07
C GLN A 457 21.04 -19.24 -27.96
N TYR A 458 20.67 -18.83 -26.76
CA TYR A 458 19.39 -18.24 -26.44
C TYR A 458 19.61 -16.95 -25.67
N ASP A 459 19.21 -15.83 -26.26
CA ASP A 459 19.15 -14.55 -25.56
C ASP A 459 17.88 -14.47 -24.75
N ILE A 460 18.01 -14.27 -23.45
CA ILE A 460 16.94 -14.11 -22.49
C ILE A 460 16.96 -12.65 -22.04
N THR A 461 15.98 -11.89 -22.48
CA THR A 461 15.84 -10.47 -22.21
C THR A 461 14.66 -10.25 -21.27
N ILE A 462 14.90 -9.57 -20.15
CA ILE A 462 13.84 -9.18 -19.21
C ILE A 462 13.83 -7.68 -18.99
N LYS A 463 12.63 -7.10 -18.92
CA LYS A 463 12.37 -5.72 -18.50
C LYS A 463 11.29 -5.69 -17.41
N PRO A 464 11.68 -5.69 -16.12
CA PRO A 464 10.74 -5.73 -15.00
C PRO A 464 10.55 -4.37 -14.33
N ASP A 465 9.35 -4.10 -13.83
CA ASP A 465 9.01 -2.87 -13.08
C ASP A 465 9.34 -2.93 -11.58
N PHE A 466 10.13 -3.93 -11.19
CA PHE A 466 10.57 -4.25 -9.85
C PHE A 466 11.98 -4.84 -9.86
N PRO A 467 12.71 -4.88 -8.73
CA PRO A 467 14.01 -5.54 -8.67
C PRO A 467 13.85 -7.06 -8.77
N ALA A 468 13.95 -7.57 -10.00
CA ALA A 468 13.76 -8.98 -10.32
C ALA A 468 15.09 -9.77 -10.39
N ARG A 469 14.95 -11.08 -10.22
CA ARG A 469 15.98 -12.09 -10.51
C ARG A 469 15.42 -13.07 -11.53
N VAL A 470 16.27 -13.45 -12.48
CA VAL A 470 15.99 -14.55 -13.41
C VAL A 470 16.99 -15.65 -13.13
N TYR A 471 16.55 -16.90 -13.17
CA TYR A 471 17.44 -18.04 -13.13
C TYR A 471 16.94 -19.16 -14.03
N LEU A 472 17.87 -19.87 -14.66
CA LEU A 472 17.59 -20.96 -15.60
C LEU A 472 18.20 -22.26 -15.08
N PHE A 473 17.51 -23.38 -15.22
CA PHE A 473 18.05 -24.68 -14.81
C PHE A 473 17.49 -25.80 -15.69
N ALA A 474 18.32 -26.83 -15.87
CA ALA A 474 17.92 -28.10 -16.45
C ALA A 474 17.86 -29.13 -15.31
N GLY A 475 16.68 -29.66 -14.99
CA GLY A 475 16.50 -30.58 -13.86
C GLY A 475 15.08 -30.63 -13.30
N GLY A 476 14.93 -31.39 -12.22
CA GLY A 476 13.69 -31.48 -11.45
C GLY A 476 13.40 -30.22 -10.62
N CYS A 477 12.28 -30.24 -9.92
CA CYS A 477 11.87 -29.17 -8.99
C CYS A 477 12.28 -29.45 -7.55
N ASP A 478 13.20 -30.41 -7.32
CA ASP A 478 13.86 -30.54 -6.03
C ASP A 478 14.80 -29.35 -5.79
N ILE A 479 14.96 -28.94 -4.54
CA ILE A 479 15.74 -27.76 -4.19
C ILE A 479 17.23 -27.92 -4.51
N ASN A 480 17.77 -29.13 -4.42
CA ASN A 480 19.18 -29.40 -4.71
C ASN A 480 19.42 -29.34 -6.21
N ASP A 481 18.56 -29.98 -7.01
CA ASP A 481 18.59 -29.94 -8.48
C ASP A 481 18.46 -28.51 -9.00
N LEU A 482 17.53 -27.74 -8.44
CA LEU A 482 17.31 -26.35 -8.82
C LEU A 482 18.57 -25.52 -8.56
N ASN A 483 19.13 -25.57 -7.35
CA ASN A 483 20.32 -24.80 -7.00
C ASN A 483 21.56 -25.23 -7.79
N ALA A 484 21.75 -26.54 -8.01
CA ALA A 484 22.84 -27.06 -8.82
C ALA A 484 22.69 -26.64 -10.30
N GLY A 485 21.49 -26.77 -10.84
CA GLY A 485 21.16 -26.44 -12.22
C GLY A 485 21.30 -24.95 -12.51
N CYS A 486 20.80 -24.07 -11.63
CA CYS A 486 20.95 -22.64 -11.86
C CYS A 486 22.38 -22.14 -11.67
N LYS A 487 23.13 -22.67 -10.70
CA LYS A 487 24.56 -22.42 -10.60
C LYS A 487 25.32 -22.85 -11.86
N ALA A 488 24.98 -24.02 -12.43
CA ALA A 488 25.63 -24.53 -13.63
C ALA A 488 25.30 -23.72 -14.89
N SER A 489 24.09 -23.18 -14.99
CA SER A 489 23.63 -22.39 -16.15
C SER A 489 24.39 -21.08 -16.33
N LYS A 490 24.97 -20.52 -15.25
CA LYS A 490 25.50 -19.16 -15.17
C LYS A 490 24.49 -18.05 -15.49
N ILE A 491 23.21 -18.43 -15.60
CA ILE A 491 22.06 -17.56 -15.59
C ILE A 491 21.61 -17.49 -14.13
N ASP A 492 22.45 -16.89 -13.28
CA ASP A 492 22.21 -16.72 -11.85
C ASP A 492 22.54 -15.29 -11.42
N GLY A 493 21.65 -14.67 -10.64
CA GLY A 493 21.96 -13.41 -9.94
C GLY A 493 21.10 -12.21 -10.34
N ILE A 494 21.27 -11.06 -9.67
CA ILE A 494 20.42 -9.86 -9.85
C ILE A 494 20.51 -9.37 -11.29
N LEU A 495 19.37 -9.33 -11.99
CA LEU A 495 19.35 -9.04 -13.42
C LEU A 495 18.55 -7.80 -13.78
N ALA A 496 17.86 -7.13 -12.85
CA ALA A 496 17.28 -5.86 -13.23
C ALA A 496 17.20 -4.87 -12.08
N VAL A 497 17.76 -3.69 -12.35
CA VAL A 497 17.24 -2.46 -11.78
C VAL A 497 15.87 -2.24 -12.43
N THR A 498 14.90 -1.83 -11.63
CA THR A 498 13.53 -1.51 -12.04
C THR A 498 13.49 -0.70 -13.35
N ASP A 499 12.75 -1.18 -14.36
CA ASP A 499 12.59 -0.65 -15.73
C ASP A 499 13.85 -0.61 -16.61
N VAL A 500 14.89 -1.36 -16.25
CA VAL A 500 16.06 -1.57 -17.10
C VAL A 500 15.94 -2.92 -17.77
N GLU A 501 16.06 -2.92 -19.10
CA GLU A 501 16.17 -4.13 -19.88
C GLU A 501 17.55 -4.77 -19.67
N LYS A 502 17.57 -6.08 -19.40
CA LYS A 502 18.80 -6.85 -19.33
C LYS A 502 18.69 -8.12 -20.13
N THR A 503 19.71 -8.37 -20.94
CA THR A 503 19.86 -9.58 -21.74
C THR A 503 20.94 -10.47 -21.17
N MET A 504 20.66 -11.77 -21.14
CA MET A 504 21.61 -12.83 -20.80
C MET A 504 21.65 -13.83 -21.94
N THR A 505 22.80 -14.42 -22.20
CA THR A 505 22.92 -15.45 -23.24
C THR A 505 23.16 -16.81 -22.59
N TYR A 506 22.28 -17.75 -22.86
CA TYR A 506 22.41 -19.15 -22.47
C TYR A 506 22.87 -19.99 -23.66
N THR A 507 23.97 -20.74 -23.51
CA THR A 507 24.41 -21.71 -24.53
C THR A 507 23.98 -23.10 -24.11
N ALA A 508 23.14 -23.74 -24.92
CA ALA A 508 22.62 -25.06 -24.63
C ALA A 508 23.67 -26.14 -24.94
N THR A 509 24.05 -26.92 -23.93
CA THR A 509 25.00 -28.03 -24.11
C THR A 509 24.32 -29.33 -24.54
N LYS A 510 23.01 -29.46 -24.30
CA LYS A 510 22.19 -30.62 -24.66
C LYS A 510 20.85 -30.17 -25.22
N THR A 511 20.31 -30.96 -26.15
CA THR A 511 18.92 -30.79 -26.61
C THR A 511 17.98 -31.31 -25.53
N THR A 512 17.23 -30.43 -24.88
CA THR A 512 16.35 -30.77 -23.75
C THR A 512 15.33 -29.66 -23.49
N SER A 513 14.40 -29.90 -22.57
CA SER A 513 13.59 -28.84 -21.97
C SER A 513 14.32 -28.22 -20.78
N VAL A 514 14.34 -26.89 -20.71
CA VAL A 514 14.86 -26.12 -19.58
C VAL A 514 13.72 -25.38 -18.88
N ARG A 515 13.96 -25.02 -17.62
CA ARG A 515 13.07 -24.15 -16.85
C ARG A 515 13.74 -22.81 -16.63
N LEU A 516 12.95 -21.76 -16.70
CA LEU A 516 13.33 -20.40 -16.37
C LEU A 516 12.36 -19.88 -15.32
N ALA A 517 12.88 -19.23 -14.30
CA ALA A 517 12.08 -18.59 -13.28
C ALA A 517 12.35 -17.09 -13.26
N VAL A 518 11.29 -16.33 -13.07
CA VAL A 518 11.36 -14.90 -12.73
C VAL A 518 10.87 -14.76 -11.30
N GLY A 519 11.67 -14.16 -10.44
CA GLY A 519 11.31 -13.94 -9.04
C GLY A 519 12.06 -12.77 -8.43
N SER A 520 12.14 -12.73 -7.11
CA SER A 520 12.86 -11.64 -6.43
C SER A 520 13.45 -12.07 -5.08
N LEU A 521 14.27 -11.19 -4.51
CA LEU A 521 14.89 -11.43 -3.21
C LEU A 521 13.93 -11.26 -2.05
N LEU A 522 13.02 -10.29 -2.14
CA LEU A 522 12.17 -9.86 -1.03
C LEU A 522 10.69 -10.06 -1.38
N LEU A 523 9.89 -10.40 -0.38
CA LEU A 523 8.44 -10.66 -0.54
C LEU A 523 7.65 -9.50 -1.14
N HIS A 524 8.12 -8.27 -0.98
CA HIS A 524 7.51 -7.04 -1.49
C HIS A 524 8.13 -6.55 -2.81
N TRP A 525 9.17 -7.22 -3.33
CA TRP A 525 9.70 -6.96 -4.66
C TRP A 525 8.93 -7.78 -5.67
N LEU A 526 7.84 -7.23 -6.14
CA LEU A 526 6.99 -7.89 -7.13
C LEU A 526 6.33 -6.85 -8.01
N GLY A 527 5.82 -7.32 -9.13
CA GLY A 527 5.33 -6.45 -10.18
C GLY A 527 5.31 -7.16 -11.53
N SER A 528 5.12 -6.35 -12.57
CA SER A 528 5.01 -6.81 -13.95
C SER A 528 6.36 -6.78 -14.66
N PHE A 529 6.47 -7.59 -15.72
CA PHE A 529 7.66 -7.66 -16.55
C PHE A 529 7.34 -8.11 -17.97
N THR A 530 8.19 -7.70 -18.90
CA THR A 530 8.28 -8.30 -20.24
C THR A 530 9.45 -9.28 -20.26
N LEU A 531 9.21 -10.48 -20.76
CA LEU A 531 10.23 -11.52 -21.00
C LEU A 531 10.27 -11.87 -22.48
N THR A 532 11.44 -11.74 -23.10
CA THR A 532 11.71 -12.15 -24.47
C THR A 532 12.80 -13.22 -24.47
N ILE A 533 12.61 -14.31 -25.21
CA ILE A 533 13.62 -15.33 -25.45
C ILE A 533 13.80 -15.48 -26.96
N ARG A 534 15.02 -15.27 -27.45
CA ARG A 534 15.38 -15.35 -28.87
C ARG A 534 16.47 -16.40 -29.09
N GLU A 535 16.23 -17.35 -29.97
CA GLU A 535 17.24 -18.28 -30.48
C GLU A 535 18.19 -17.53 -31.44
N ARG A 536 19.49 -17.77 -31.29
CA ARG A 536 20.54 -17.29 -32.19
C ARG A 536 21.04 -18.36 -33.16
#